data_AF-A0ABD6BQN7-F1
#
_entry.id   AF-A0ABD6BQN7-F1
#
_cell.length_a   1.000
_cell.length_b   1.000
_cell.length_c   1.000
_cell.angle_alpha   90.00
_cell.angle_beta   90.00
_cell.angle_gamma   90.00
#
_symmetry.space_group_name_H-M   'P 1'
#
loop_
_entity.id
_entity.type
_entity.pdbx_description
1 polymer ?
#
loop_
_entity_poly.entity_id
_entity_poly.type
_entity_poly.pdbx_seq_one_letter_code
_entity_poly.pdbx_strand_id
1 'polypeptide(L)'
;GADAPVVLAGGGVRSAEASEELRTFAERYDAPVLTTYKGKGVIPETHPLSAGVLCGATTPEIHQYIADADAVLAVGTDFDELVTRGRTLELPGELIHVTLSPDDLGTNYEPTVGIVADAKPTIAALNGKLPVSDHEAEAVASRLRESVSRRVDELADGETPLTSPGALRAVREAVPDSAIVAAGAGVAVAKHGNYSVSSSSGSA
;
A
#
# COMPACT_ATOMS: atom_id res chain seq x y z
N GLY A 1 -15.57 8.95 13.98
CA GLY A 1 -14.13 9.22 14.02
C GLY A 1 -13.46 7.87 14.20
N ALA A 2 -12.34 7.65 13.53
CA ALA A 2 -11.55 6.44 13.68
C ALA A 2 -10.43 6.73 14.68
N ASP A 3 -10.01 5.72 15.44
CA ASP A 3 -8.88 5.74 16.36
C ASP A 3 -7.63 5.11 15.70
N ALA A 4 -7.81 4.19 14.75
CA ALA A 4 -6.72 3.51 14.02
C ALA A 4 -7.02 3.42 12.50
N PRO A 5 -7.13 4.56 11.79
CA PRO A 5 -7.46 4.59 10.37
C PRO A 5 -6.31 4.09 9.50
N VAL A 6 -6.63 3.39 8.42
CA VAL A 6 -5.68 2.98 7.38
C VAL A 6 -6.18 3.42 6.01
N VAL A 7 -5.28 3.98 5.20
CA VAL A 7 -5.54 4.19 3.77
C VAL A 7 -4.93 3.03 2.99
N LEU A 8 -5.75 2.35 2.19
CA LEU A 8 -5.29 1.33 1.23
C LEU A 8 -5.36 1.89 -0.18
N ALA A 9 -4.20 2.29 -0.74
CA ALA A 9 -4.10 2.88 -2.06
C ALA A 9 -3.76 1.85 -3.15
N GLY A 10 -4.65 1.69 -4.12
CA GLY A 10 -4.49 0.77 -5.24
C GLY A 10 -3.96 1.42 -6.54
N GLY A 11 -3.94 0.64 -7.62
CA GLY A 11 -3.48 1.11 -8.94
C GLY A 11 -4.33 2.22 -9.54
N GLY A 12 -5.61 2.33 -9.16
CA GLY A 12 -6.50 3.40 -9.58
C GLY A 12 -6.04 4.79 -9.12
N VAL A 13 -5.34 4.89 -7.98
CA VAL A 13 -4.73 6.16 -7.52
C VAL A 13 -3.63 6.60 -8.50
N ARG A 14 -2.82 5.65 -8.99
CA ARG A 14 -1.80 5.92 -10.01
C ARG A 14 -2.43 6.34 -11.33
N SER A 15 -3.41 5.58 -11.80
CA SER A 15 -4.11 5.85 -13.07
C SER A 15 -4.83 7.20 -13.07
N ALA A 16 -5.31 7.65 -11.90
CA ALA A 16 -5.97 8.93 -11.72
C ALA A 16 -5.00 10.10 -11.48
N GLU A 17 -3.69 9.86 -11.40
CA GLU A 17 -2.69 10.88 -11.02
C GLU A 17 -3.03 11.57 -9.69
N ALA A 18 -3.43 10.79 -8.68
CA ALA A 18 -3.96 11.26 -7.41
C ALA A 18 -2.95 11.25 -6.24
N SER A 19 -1.64 11.18 -6.54
CA SER A 19 -0.59 11.06 -5.52
C SER A 19 -0.53 12.27 -4.57
N GLU A 20 -0.72 13.48 -5.07
CA GLU A 20 -0.70 14.69 -4.22
C GLU A 20 -1.94 14.79 -3.34
N GLU A 21 -3.12 14.43 -3.88
CA GLU A 21 -4.36 14.35 -3.11
C GLU A 21 -4.26 13.30 -2.00
N LEU A 22 -3.69 12.13 -2.31
CA LEU A 22 -3.44 11.05 -1.35
C LEU A 22 -2.52 11.50 -0.22
N ARG A 23 -1.38 12.14 -0.54
CA ARG A 23 -0.46 12.67 0.48
C ARG A 23 -1.14 13.70 1.37
N THR A 24 -1.80 14.67 0.74
CA THR A 24 -2.53 15.72 1.47
C THR A 24 -3.56 15.12 2.41
N PHE A 25 -4.26 14.08 1.98
CA PHE A 25 -5.22 13.35 2.81
C PHE A 25 -4.54 12.63 3.97
N ALA A 26 -3.51 11.83 3.68
CA ALA A 26 -2.79 11.04 4.68
C ALA A 26 -2.15 11.93 5.76
N GLU A 27 -1.48 13.02 5.37
CA GLU A 27 -0.88 13.99 6.29
C GLU A 27 -1.92 14.73 7.12
N ARG A 28 -3.03 15.13 6.50
CA ARG A 28 -4.09 15.90 7.20
C ARG A 28 -4.77 15.09 8.29
N TYR A 29 -4.97 13.80 8.06
CA TYR A 29 -5.70 12.92 8.96
C TYR A 29 -4.80 11.95 9.71
N ASP A 30 -3.49 12.18 9.68
CA ASP A 30 -2.46 11.32 10.28
C ASP A 30 -2.74 9.83 10.05
N ALA A 31 -2.90 9.42 8.78
CA ALA A 31 -3.32 8.07 8.43
C ALA A 31 -2.17 7.30 7.73
N PRO A 32 -1.73 6.15 8.27
CA PRO A 32 -0.79 5.28 7.59
C PRO A 32 -1.31 4.79 6.24
N VAL A 33 -0.44 4.80 5.23
CA VAL A 33 -0.78 4.43 3.86
C VAL A 33 -0.15 3.09 3.51
N LEU A 34 -0.99 2.07 3.39
CA LEU A 34 -0.65 0.83 2.72
C LEU A 34 -0.94 0.97 1.23
N THR A 35 -0.09 0.38 0.40
CA THR A 35 -0.34 0.30 -1.05
C THR A 35 -0.59 -1.13 -1.47
N THR A 36 -1.38 -1.35 -2.51
CA THR A 36 -1.30 -2.63 -3.22
C THR A 36 -0.03 -2.67 -4.08
N TYR A 37 0.41 -3.84 -4.51
CA TYR A 37 1.53 -3.92 -5.46
C TYR A 37 1.28 -3.13 -6.76
N LYS A 38 0.01 -2.93 -7.16
CA LYS A 38 -0.39 -2.06 -8.29
C LYS A 38 -0.32 -0.56 -7.95
N GLY A 39 -0.54 -0.22 -6.68
CA GLY A 39 -0.45 1.14 -6.15
C GLY A 39 0.95 1.53 -5.67
N LYS A 40 1.93 0.62 -5.69
CA LYS A 40 3.30 0.92 -5.25
C LYS A 40 3.84 2.17 -5.95
N GLY A 41 4.39 3.10 -5.16
CA GLY A 41 4.93 4.37 -5.64
C GLY A 41 3.91 5.53 -5.73
N VAL A 42 2.62 5.31 -5.51
CA VAL A 42 1.65 6.45 -5.43
C VAL A 42 1.91 7.36 -4.23
N ILE A 43 2.58 6.83 -3.20
CA ILE A 43 3.25 7.57 -2.14
C ILE A 43 4.73 7.13 -2.14
N PRO A 44 5.71 8.06 -1.99
CA PRO A 44 7.11 7.67 -1.88
C PRO A 44 7.30 6.75 -0.69
N GLU A 45 8.07 5.68 -0.83
CA GLU A 45 8.29 4.73 0.29
C GLU A 45 9.20 5.30 1.39
N THR A 46 9.88 6.40 1.07
CA THR A 46 10.61 7.23 2.02
C THR A 46 9.70 8.14 2.84
N HIS A 47 8.43 8.33 2.43
CA HIS A 47 7.49 9.17 3.13
C HIS A 47 7.22 8.64 4.56
N PRO A 48 7.12 9.50 5.59
CA PRO A 48 6.88 9.08 6.98
C PRO A 48 5.66 8.18 7.15
N LEU A 49 4.58 8.45 6.41
CA LEU A 49 3.32 7.70 6.44
C LEU A 49 3.26 6.47 5.51
N SER A 50 4.33 6.15 4.78
CA SER A 50 4.35 4.93 3.95
C SER A 50 4.50 3.69 4.83
N ALA A 51 3.46 2.86 4.91
CA ALA A 51 3.36 1.76 5.86
C ALA A 51 3.65 0.37 5.26
N GLY A 52 3.90 0.28 3.95
CA GLY A 52 4.28 -0.96 3.27
C GLY A 52 3.36 -1.32 2.10
N VAL A 53 3.62 -2.49 1.50
CA VAL A 53 2.94 -2.95 0.27
C VAL A 53 2.27 -4.30 0.48
N LEU A 54 0.96 -4.36 0.21
CA LEU A 54 0.19 -5.60 0.09
C LEU A 54 0.54 -6.30 -1.22
N CYS A 55 1.29 -7.39 -1.09
CA CYS A 55 1.75 -8.28 -2.14
C CYS A 55 1.99 -9.71 -1.60
N GLY A 56 2.45 -10.63 -2.44
CA GLY A 56 2.75 -12.01 -1.99
C GLY A 56 3.89 -12.13 -0.98
N ALA A 57 4.66 -11.07 -0.74
CA ALA A 57 5.74 -10.98 0.24
C ALA A 57 5.41 -10.03 1.41
N THR A 58 4.12 -9.79 1.68
CA THR A 58 3.67 -8.99 2.84
C THR A 58 4.05 -9.68 4.15
N THR A 59 4.58 -8.90 5.09
CA THR A 59 4.94 -9.40 6.43
C THR A 59 3.68 -9.67 7.26
N PRO A 60 3.73 -10.64 8.19
CA PRO A 60 2.63 -10.87 9.14
C PRO A 60 2.22 -9.60 9.90
N GLU A 61 3.17 -8.74 10.24
CA GLU A 61 2.94 -7.48 10.96
C GLU A 61 2.05 -6.51 10.16
N ILE A 62 2.23 -6.41 8.83
CA ILE A 62 1.37 -5.58 7.99
C ILE A 62 -0.03 -6.20 7.88
N HIS A 63 -0.13 -7.52 7.73
CA HIS A 63 -1.45 -8.19 7.70
C HIS A 63 -2.21 -8.01 9.01
N GLN A 64 -1.52 -8.16 10.14
CA GLN A 64 -2.12 -7.95 11.45
C GLN A 64 -2.54 -6.48 11.62
N TYR A 65 -1.68 -5.54 11.21
CA TYR A 65 -1.99 -4.12 11.34
C TYR A 65 -3.25 -3.69 10.60
N ILE A 66 -3.43 -4.12 9.33
CA ILE A 66 -4.66 -3.81 8.59
C ILE A 66 -5.88 -4.56 9.13
N ALA A 67 -5.70 -5.75 9.71
CA ALA A 67 -6.78 -6.49 10.36
C ALA A 67 -7.24 -5.84 11.68
N ASP A 68 -6.30 -5.26 12.43
CA ASP A 68 -6.52 -4.58 13.72
C ASP A 68 -6.97 -3.12 13.55
N ALA A 69 -6.92 -2.57 12.34
CA ALA A 69 -7.46 -1.24 12.03
C ALA A 69 -8.95 -1.17 12.36
N ASP A 70 -9.47 0.00 12.70
CA ASP A 70 -10.90 0.18 12.95
C ASP A 70 -11.66 0.76 11.75
N ALA A 71 -10.95 1.42 10.83
CA ALA A 71 -11.49 1.89 9.56
C ALA A 71 -10.45 1.79 8.43
N VAL A 72 -10.88 1.31 7.26
CA VAL A 72 -10.08 1.28 6.04
C VAL A 72 -10.72 2.12 4.95
N LEU A 73 -9.99 3.13 4.47
CA LEU A 73 -10.30 3.83 3.23
C LEU A 73 -9.52 3.19 2.07
N ALA A 74 -10.18 2.27 1.36
CA ALA A 74 -9.64 1.60 0.20
C ALA A 74 -9.95 2.39 -1.07
N VAL A 75 -8.93 2.95 -1.72
CA VAL A 75 -9.10 3.83 -2.90
C VAL A 75 -8.38 3.28 -4.11
N GLY A 76 -9.12 3.15 -5.22
CA GLY A 76 -8.57 2.71 -6.51
C GLY A 76 -8.02 1.28 -6.47
N THR A 77 -8.55 0.42 -5.60
CA THR A 77 -8.18 -0.99 -5.51
C THR A 77 -9.31 -1.87 -6.05
N ASP A 78 -8.95 -2.90 -6.81
CA ASP A 78 -9.87 -3.93 -7.31
C ASP A 78 -9.92 -5.15 -6.38
N PHE A 79 -9.15 -5.12 -5.27
CA PHE A 79 -8.97 -6.26 -4.37
C PHE A 79 -8.71 -7.56 -5.14
N ASP A 80 -7.69 -7.58 -5.99
CA ASP A 80 -7.32 -8.80 -6.70
C ASP A 80 -6.79 -9.92 -5.79
N GLU A 81 -6.60 -11.11 -6.34
CA GLU A 81 -6.19 -12.30 -5.60
C GLU A 81 -4.83 -12.15 -4.86
N LEU A 82 -3.89 -11.36 -5.39
CA LEU A 82 -2.59 -11.13 -4.75
C LEU A 82 -2.72 -10.23 -3.52
N VAL A 83 -3.65 -9.28 -3.55
CA VAL A 83 -3.96 -8.41 -2.41
C VAL A 83 -4.79 -9.17 -1.38
N THR A 84 -5.87 -9.83 -1.81
CA THR A 84 -6.81 -10.51 -0.90
C THR A 84 -6.28 -11.83 -0.35
N ARG A 85 -5.26 -12.39 -0.99
CA ARG A 85 -4.69 -13.72 -0.67
C ARG A 85 -5.76 -14.80 -0.69
N GLY A 86 -6.60 -14.82 -1.74
CA GLY A 86 -7.76 -15.72 -1.80
C GLY A 86 -8.77 -15.46 -0.69
N ARG A 87 -9.04 -14.17 -0.39
CA ARG A 87 -9.94 -13.69 0.67
C ARG A 87 -9.52 -14.08 2.10
N THR A 88 -8.22 -14.26 2.33
CA THR A 88 -7.66 -14.49 3.67
C THR A 88 -7.05 -13.24 4.30
N LEU A 89 -6.96 -12.14 3.56
CA LEU A 89 -6.71 -10.83 4.15
C LEU A 89 -7.95 -10.40 4.96
N GLU A 90 -7.75 -10.13 6.25
CA GLU A 90 -8.77 -9.59 7.14
C GLU A 90 -8.79 -8.06 7.04
N LEU A 91 -9.98 -7.48 7.06
CA LEU A 91 -10.25 -6.05 7.02
C LEU A 91 -11.27 -5.73 8.12
N PRO A 92 -11.28 -4.49 8.66
CA PRO A 92 -12.31 -4.09 9.60
C PRO A 92 -13.70 -4.11 9.00
N GLY A 93 -14.70 -4.13 9.89
CA GLY A 93 -16.10 -3.96 9.50
C GLY A 93 -16.42 -2.57 8.92
N GLU A 94 -15.60 -1.55 9.20
CA GLU A 94 -15.71 -0.22 8.61
C GLU A 94 -14.78 -0.07 7.39
N LEU A 95 -15.28 -0.50 6.24
CA LEU A 95 -14.60 -0.45 4.95
C LEU A 95 -15.29 0.56 4.03
N ILE A 96 -14.57 1.62 3.65
CA ILE A 96 -14.96 2.52 2.57
C ILE A 96 -14.18 2.12 1.32
N HIS A 97 -14.89 1.71 0.26
CA HIS A 97 -14.27 1.25 -0.98
C HIS A 97 -14.62 2.19 -2.14
N VAL A 98 -13.62 2.92 -2.62
CA VAL A 98 -13.69 3.79 -3.79
C VAL A 98 -13.06 3.08 -4.98
N THR A 99 -13.84 2.86 -6.04
CA THR A 99 -13.39 2.22 -7.27
C THR A 99 -14.10 2.82 -8.48
N LEU A 100 -13.48 2.72 -9.66
CA LEU A 100 -14.12 3.10 -10.93
C LEU A 100 -15.06 2.01 -11.46
N SER A 101 -14.89 0.77 -11.00
CA SER A 101 -15.65 -0.39 -11.50
C SER A 101 -16.69 -0.81 -10.45
N PRO A 102 -18.00 -0.71 -10.76
CA PRO A 102 -19.06 -1.23 -9.89
C PRO A 102 -18.88 -2.71 -9.55
N ASP A 103 -18.29 -3.48 -10.47
CA ASP A 103 -18.08 -4.93 -10.31
C ASP A 103 -17.05 -5.26 -9.22
N ASP A 104 -16.21 -4.31 -8.79
CA ASP A 104 -15.26 -4.56 -7.70
C ASP A 104 -15.94 -4.50 -6.33
N LEU A 105 -17.05 -3.76 -6.21
CA LEU A 105 -17.77 -3.58 -4.95
C LEU A 105 -18.50 -4.88 -4.56
N GLY A 106 -18.24 -5.40 -3.36
CA GLY A 106 -18.89 -6.62 -2.86
C GLY A 106 -18.36 -7.93 -3.46
N THR A 107 -17.47 -7.86 -4.46
CA THR A 107 -16.92 -9.08 -5.10
C THR A 107 -16.03 -9.87 -4.16
N ASN A 108 -15.07 -9.22 -3.50
CA ASN A 108 -14.17 -9.88 -2.53
C ASN A 108 -14.44 -9.46 -1.09
N TYR A 109 -14.77 -8.18 -0.87
CA TYR A 109 -15.15 -7.64 0.42
C TYR A 109 -16.39 -6.77 0.24
N GLU A 110 -17.34 -6.92 1.16
CA GLU A 110 -18.54 -6.07 1.21
C GLU A 110 -18.18 -4.78 1.95
N PRO A 111 -18.17 -3.62 1.28
CA PRO A 111 -17.86 -2.36 1.95
C PRO A 111 -19.06 -1.86 2.76
N THR A 112 -18.79 -1.20 3.88
CA THR A 112 -19.79 -0.40 4.59
C THR A 112 -20.29 0.74 3.71
N VAL A 113 -19.37 1.33 2.93
CA VAL A 113 -19.65 2.40 1.98
C VAL A 113 -18.91 2.11 0.67
N GLY A 114 -19.66 1.76 -0.37
CA GLY A 114 -19.14 1.66 -1.74
C GLY A 114 -19.32 2.97 -2.51
N ILE A 115 -18.25 3.46 -3.16
CA ILE A 115 -18.25 4.68 -3.96
C ILE A 115 -17.73 4.35 -5.36
N VAL A 116 -18.62 4.45 -6.36
CA VAL A 116 -18.22 4.34 -7.77
C VAL A 116 -17.79 5.71 -8.27
N ALA A 117 -16.50 6.00 -8.22
CA ALA A 117 -15.93 7.28 -8.62
C ALA A 117 -14.43 7.18 -8.91
N ASP A 118 -13.92 8.19 -9.61
CA ASP A 118 -12.48 8.37 -9.78
C ASP A 118 -11.80 8.70 -8.43
N ALA A 119 -10.61 8.14 -8.21
CA ALA A 119 -9.85 8.32 -6.97
C ALA A 119 -9.50 9.78 -6.70
N LYS A 120 -9.05 10.54 -7.71
CA LYS A 120 -8.56 11.90 -7.54
C LYS A 120 -9.63 12.88 -7.01
N PRO A 121 -10.78 13.06 -7.69
CA PRO A 121 -11.81 13.96 -7.21
C PRO A 121 -12.44 13.46 -5.90
N THR A 122 -12.44 12.15 -5.63
CA THR A 122 -12.97 11.60 -4.38
C THR A 122 -12.08 11.96 -3.19
N ILE A 123 -10.78 11.69 -3.27
CA ILE A 123 -9.83 12.06 -2.21
C ILE A 123 -9.82 13.57 -2.01
N ALA A 124 -9.80 14.35 -3.09
CA ALA A 124 -9.88 15.81 -3.04
C ALA A 124 -11.15 16.31 -2.34
N ALA A 125 -12.30 15.68 -2.57
CA ALA A 125 -13.56 16.05 -1.93
C ALA A 125 -13.60 15.72 -0.44
N LEU A 126 -12.92 14.64 -0.01
CA LEU A 126 -12.83 14.25 1.40
C LEU A 126 -11.86 15.13 2.19
N ASN A 127 -10.89 15.78 1.53
CA ASN A 127 -9.93 16.67 2.19
C ASN A 127 -10.63 17.86 2.87
N GLY A 128 -10.50 17.96 4.19
CA GLY A 128 -11.06 19.03 5.02
C GLY A 128 -12.53 18.84 5.39
N LYS A 129 -13.06 17.61 5.26
CA LYS A 129 -14.44 17.26 5.62
C LYS A 129 -14.54 16.40 6.88
N LEU A 130 -13.43 15.84 7.36
CA LEU A 130 -13.40 14.96 8.52
C LEU A 130 -12.71 15.65 9.70
N PRO A 131 -12.99 15.23 10.95
CA PRO A 131 -12.20 15.66 12.10
C PRO A 131 -10.74 15.20 11.93
N VAL A 132 -9.81 16.01 12.44
CA VAL A 132 -8.39 15.67 12.51
C VAL A 132 -8.10 15.06 13.88
N SER A 133 -7.30 14.00 13.89
CA SER A 133 -6.85 13.28 15.08
C SER A 133 -5.35 12.98 14.93
N ASP A 134 -4.69 12.71 16.05
CA ASP A 134 -3.29 12.24 16.10
C ASP A 134 -3.32 10.72 16.32
N HIS A 135 -2.73 9.97 15.41
CA HIS A 135 -2.73 8.51 15.39
C HIS A 135 -1.31 7.93 15.51
N GLU A 136 -0.31 8.76 15.81
CA GLU A 136 1.10 8.39 15.81
C GLU A 136 1.52 7.66 14.52
N ALA A 137 0.96 8.07 13.37
CA ALA A 137 0.99 7.31 12.13
C ALA A 137 2.41 7.10 11.58
N GLU A 138 3.30 8.06 11.79
CA GLU A 138 4.72 7.92 11.44
C GLU A 138 5.40 6.82 12.26
N ALA A 139 5.14 6.74 13.56
CA ALA A 139 5.71 5.70 14.43
C ALA A 139 5.19 4.32 14.04
N VAL A 140 3.90 4.22 13.71
CA VAL A 140 3.27 3.01 13.17
C VAL A 140 3.94 2.60 11.86
N ALA A 141 4.01 3.51 10.88
CA ALA A 141 4.60 3.25 9.58
C ALA A 141 6.09 2.89 9.66
N SER A 142 6.86 3.49 10.58
CA SER A 142 8.26 3.11 10.84
C SER A 142 8.35 1.65 11.30
N ARG A 143 7.57 1.25 12.31
CA ARG A 143 7.58 -0.14 12.83
C ARG A 143 7.23 -1.16 11.74
N LEU A 144 6.28 -0.84 10.87
CA LEU A 144 5.89 -1.72 9.76
C LEU A 144 6.99 -1.82 8.70
N ARG A 145 7.63 -0.70 8.33
CA ARG A 145 8.77 -0.71 7.40
C ARG A 145 9.99 -1.45 7.98
N GLU A 146 10.22 -1.36 9.28
CA GLU A 146 11.25 -2.13 9.98
C GLU A 146 10.96 -3.63 9.93
N SER A 147 9.67 -4.04 10.02
CA SER A 147 9.29 -5.45 9.87
C SER A 147 9.68 -6.01 8.50
N VAL A 148 9.43 -5.24 7.44
CA VAL A 148 9.80 -5.60 6.08
C VAL A 148 11.32 -5.66 5.96
N SER A 149 12.03 -4.63 6.41
CA SER A 149 13.50 -4.55 6.32
C SER A 149 14.18 -5.75 6.99
N ARG A 150 13.76 -6.10 8.21
CA ARG A 150 14.25 -7.28 8.94
C ARG A 150 14.01 -8.56 8.16
N ARG A 151 12.81 -8.71 7.58
CA ARG A 151 12.46 -9.88 6.76
C ARG A 151 13.34 -9.96 5.51
N VAL A 152 13.67 -8.83 4.88
CA VAL A 152 14.60 -8.80 3.74
C VAL A 152 15.99 -9.19 4.18
N ASP A 153 16.50 -8.67 5.29
CA ASP A 153 17.82 -9.05 5.85
C ASP A 153 17.92 -10.55 6.09
N GLU A 154 16.96 -11.14 6.81
CA GLU A 154 16.90 -12.58 7.09
C GLU A 154 16.91 -13.46 5.83
N LEU A 155 16.33 -12.98 4.74
CA LEU A 155 16.18 -13.76 3.50
C LEU A 155 17.22 -13.45 2.44
N ALA A 156 17.89 -12.29 2.53
CA ALA A 156 18.92 -11.88 1.58
C ALA A 156 20.23 -12.62 1.83
N ASP A 157 20.48 -13.03 3.07
CA ASP A 157 21.65 -13.82 3.45
C ASP A 157 21.58 -15.24 2.87
N GLY A 158 22.55 -15.60 2.03
CA GLY A 158 22.67 -16.92 1.42
C GLY A 158 23.92 -17.08 0.57
N GLU A 159 24.48 -18.29 0.52
CA GLU A 159 25.54 -18.64 -0.42
C GLU A 159 25.02 -18.75 -1.86
N THR A 160 25.90 -18.62 -2.84
CA THR A 160 25.53 -18.76 -4.26
C THR A 160 24.85 -20.10 -4.56
N PRO A 161 23.78 -20.11 -5.36
CA PRO A 161 23.19 -18.97 -6.08
C PRO A 161 22.34 -18.03 -5.18
N LEU A 162 22.30 -16.73 -5.51
CA LEU A 162 21.57 -15.71 -4.75
C LEU A 162 20.10 -16.09 -4.52
N THR A 163 19.61 -15.78 -3.31
CA THR A 163 18.17 -15.82 -3.01
C THR A 163 17.43 -14.73 -3.79
N SER A 164 16.11 -14.85 -3.97
CA SER A 164 15.35 -13.79 -4.65
C SER A 164 15.46 -12.42 -3.95
N PRO A 165 15.37 -12.33 -2.60
CA PRO A 165 15.58 -11.06 -1.90
C PRO A 165 17.02 -10.54 -2.04
N GLY A 166 18.03 -11.43 -2.00
CA GLY A 166 19.43 -11.04 -2.23
C GLY A 166 19.65 -10.48 -3.64
N ALA A 167 19.05 -11.09 -4.66
CA ALA A 167 19.10 -10.58 -6.04
C ALA A 167 18.38 -9.23 -6.20
N LEU A 168 17.21 -9.06 -5.58
CA LEU A 168 16.46 -7.80 -5.64
C LEU A 168 17.18 -6.66 -4.88
N ARG A 169 17.81 -6.97 -3.74
CA ARG A 169 18.69 -6.03 -3.03
C ARG A 169 19.87 -5.60 -3.89
N ALA A 170 20.57 -6.55 -4.50
CA ALA A 170 21.70 -6.24 -5.38
C ALA A 170 21.29 -5.37 -6.59
N VAL A 171 20.12 -5.65 -7.21
CA VAL A 171 19.59 -4.79 -8.27
C VAL A 171 19.30 -3.39 -7.74
N ARG A 172 18.66 -3.27 -6.57
CA ARG A 172 18.31 -1.97 -5.98
C ARG A 172 19.54 -1.12 -5.64
N GLU A 173 20.61 -1.74 -5.16
CA GLU A 173 21.88 -1.06 -4.85
C GLU A 173 22.65 -0.63 -6.11
N ALA A 174 22.45 -1.35 -7.22
CA ALA A 174 23.16 -1.10 -8.48
C ALA A 174 22.49 -0.04 -9.38
N VAL A 175 21.29 0.42 -9.05
CA VAL A 175 20.52 1.37 -9.89
C VAL A 175 20.19 2.65 -9.12
N PRO A 176 20.10 3.81 -9.80
CA PRO A 176 19.67 5.05 -9.15
C PRO A 176 18.20 4.97 -8.73
N ASP A 177 17.83 5.82 -7.77
CA ASP A 177 16.48 6.04 -7.29
C ASP A 177 15.43 6.28 -8.38
N SER A 178 15.83 6.94 -9.47
CA SER A 178 14.98 7.25 -10.62
C SER A 178 14.85 6.09 -11.63
N ALA A 179 15.48 4.94 -11.37
CA ALA A 179 15.43 3.81 -12.28
C ALA A 179 14.03 3.17 -12.29
N ILE A 180 13.54 2.88 -13.50
CA ILE A 180 12.33 2.08 -13.69
C ILE A 180 12.71 0.61 -13.57
N VAL A 181 12.18 -0.07 -12.56
CA VAL A 181 12.36 -1.52 -12.38
C VAL A 181 11.09 -2.24 -12.83
N ALA A 182 11.23 -3.09 -13.86
CA ALA A 182 10.14 -3.92 -14.35
C ALA A 182 10.29 -5.36 -13.83
N ALA A 183 9.23 -5.91 -13.24
CA ALA A 183 9.17 -7.30 -12.80
C ALA A 183 8.32 -8.13 -13.78
N GLY A 184 8.90 -9.20 -14.33
CA GLY A 184 8.16 -10.19 -15.12
C GLY A 184 7.21 -11.02 -14.25
N ALA A 185 6.13 -11.54 -14.85
CA ALA A 185 5.13 -12.35 -14.15
C ALA A 185 5.76 -13.57 -13.45
N GLY A 186 5.26 -13.89 -12.25
CA GLY A 186 5.74 -15.01 -11.42
C GLY A 186 6.18 -14.57 -10.02
N VAL A 187 7.04 -15.36 -9.37
CA VAL A 187 7.53 -15.11 -8.00
C VAL A 187 8.16 -13.72 -7.85
N ALA A 188 8.69 -13.15 -8.93
CA ALA A 188 9.24 -11.80 -8.95
C ALA A 188 8.18 -10.72 -8.63
N VAL A 189 6.95 -10.79 -9.15
CA VAL A 189 5.89 -9.80 -8.85
C VAL A 189 5.47 -9.86 -7.39
N ALA A 190 5.29 -11.08 -6.87
CA ALA A 190 4.93 -11.31 -5.47
C ALA A 190 5.98 -10.74 -4.50
N LYS A 191 7.26 -10.75 -4.90
CA LYS A 191 8.40 -10.33 -4.09
C LYS A 191 8.81 -8.87 -4.31
N HIS A 192 8.63 -8.35 -5.53
CA HIS A 192 9.04 -6.99 -5.90
C HIS A 192 8.32 -5.93 -5.08
N GLY A 193 7.05 -6.18 -4.72
CA GLY A 193 6.23 -5.27 -3.92
C GLY A 193 6.92 -4.79 -2.63
N ASN A 194 7.56 -5.68 -1.89
CA ASN A 194 8.24 -5.34 -0.62
C ASN A 194 9.77 -5.37 -0.67
N TYR A 195 10.38 -5.97 -1.70
CA TYR A 195 11.83 -6.12 -1.78
C TYR A 195 12.51 -5.16 -2.76
N SER A 196 11.77 -4.16 -3.22
CA SER A 196 12.31 -3.01 -3.96
C SER A 196 11.69 -1.74 -3.41
N VAL A 197 12.46 -0.67 -3.24
CA VAL A 197 11.98 0.63 -2.74
C VAL A 197 11.74 1.57 -3.92
N SER A 198 10.57 2.19 -4.00
CA SER A 198 10.25 3.30 -4.89
C SER A 198 10.38 4.62 -4.15
N SER A 199 11.32 5.47 -4.58
CA SER A 199 11.58 6.78 -3.96
C SER A 199 10.96 7.96 -4.73
N SER A 200 10.27 7.71 -5.85
CA SER A 200 9.54 8.75 -6.58
C SER A 200 8.07 8.38 -6.76
N SER A 201 7.19 9.37 -6.58
CA SER A 201 5.86 9.33 -7.19
C SER A 201 6.00 9.72 -8.64
N GLY A 202 6.13 8.74 -9.53
CA GLY A 202 6.16 9.03 -10.95
C GLY A 202 4.80 9.58 -11.39
N SER A 203 4.70 10.89 -11.61
CA SER A 203 3.86 11.47 -12.66
C SER A 203 4.70 11.40 -13.94
N ALA A 204 4.36 10.49 -14.84
CA ALA A 204 4.90 10.45 -16.19
C ALA A 204 3.74 10.46 -17.18
#